data_AF-A0A7X8GFI6-F1
#
_entry.id   AF-A0A7X8GFI6-F1
#
_cell.length_a   1.000
_cell.length_b   1.000
_cell.length_c   1.000
_cell.angle_alpha   90.00
_cell.angle_beta   90.00
_cell.angle_gamma   90.00
#
_symmetry.space_group_name_H-M   'P 1'
#
loop_
_entity.id
_entity.type
_entity.pdbx_description
1 polymer ?
#
loop_
_entity_poly.entity_id
_entity_poly.type
_entity_poly.pdbx_seq_one_letter_code
_entity_poly.pdbx_strand_id
1 'polypeptide(L)'
;MKFLYPYIIACVLVMCGCAKNKSPLPFDSILIADSISIQQIAFATNSHAFAVGGIAREYGCIYKTTNGGTQWNIVETTVSRMNSVFLHNQSNGVFCGDEQEKDKLCIYRLENDSLINMIHTNIWT
;
A
#
# COMPACT_ATOMS: atom_id res chain seq x y z
N MET A 1 -71.76 0.79 -8.80
CA MET A 1 -70.76 0.51 -7.73
C MET A 1 -69.58 1.43 -7.94
N LYS A 2 -69.17 2.13 -6.87
CA LYS A 2 -68.30 3.32 -6.88
C LYS A 2 -66.82 2.96 -7.03
N PHE A 3 -66.15 3.76 -7.86
CA PHE A 3 -64.75 4.22 -7.80
C PHE A 3 -63.84 3.61 -6.72
N LEU A 4 -63.01 2.63 -7.11
CA LEU A 4 -61.83 2.20 -6.33
C LEU A 4 -60.52 2.22 -7.15
N TYR A 5 -60.60 2.43 -8.46
CA TYR A 5 -59.45 2.30 -9.37
C TYR A 5 -58.37 3.41 -9.29
N PRO A 6 -58.69 4.70 -9.09
CA PRO A 6 -57.65 5.74 -9.15
C PRO A 6 -56.73 5.73 -7.91
N TYR A 7 -57.20 5.19 -6.78
CA TYR A 7 -56.40 5.08 -5.55
C TYR A 7 -55.40 3.92 -5.62
N ILE A 8 -55.73 2.83 -6.31
CA ILE A 8 -54.83 1.67 -6.45
C ILE A 8 -53.63 2.02 -7.35
N ILE A 9 -53.84 2.80 -8.43
CA ILE A 9 -52.76 3.24 -9.32
C ILE A 9 -51.83 4.26 -8.62
N ALA A 10 -52.39 5.14 -7.78
CA ALA A 10 -51.61 6.10 -7.00
C ALA A 10 -50.68 5.40 -5.97
N CYS A 11 -51.13 4.31 -5.34
CA CYS A 11 -50.31 3.55 -4.39
C CYS A 11 -49.10 2.84 -5.02
N VAL A 12 -49.20 2.41 -6.29
CA VAL A 12 -48.10 1.72 -6.98
C VAL A 12 -46.99 2.72 -7.40
N LEU A 13 -47.34 3.96 -7.70
CA LEU A 13 -46.37 5.00 -8.07
C LEU A 13 -45.57 5.56 -6.88
N VAL A 14 -46.07 5.43 -5.65
CA VAL A 14 -45.36 5.89 -4.43
C VAL A 14 -44.25 4.92 -3.99
N MET A 15 -44.20 3.70 -4.54
CA MET A 15 -43.12 2.73 -4.25
C MET A 15 -41.88 2.89 -5.15
N CYS A 16 -41.88 3.84 -6.09
CA CYS A 16 -40.69 4.21 -6.86
C CYS A 16 -39.81 5.22 -6.08
N GLY A 17 -39.63 4.99 -4.78
CA GLY A 17 -38.62 5.69 -4.01
C GLY A 17 -37.26 5.23 -4.51
N CYS A 18 -36.56 6.09 -5.26
CA CYS A 18 -35.21 5.85 -5.71
C CYS A 18 -34.32 5.44 -4.53
N ALA A 19 -34.03 4.15 -4.40
CA ALA A 19 -32.83 3.72 -3.71
C ALA A 19 -31.67 4.27 -4.55
N LYS A 20 -31.12 5.42 -4.14
CA LYS A 20 -29.77 5.81 -4.56
C LYS A 20 -28.85 4.74 -4.00
N ASN A 21 -28.69 3.66 -4.75
CA ASN A 21 -27.72 2.63 -4.48
C ASN A 21 -26.38 3.33 -4.57
N LYS A 22 -25.82 3.72 -3.43
CA LYS A 22 -24.40 4.04 -3.34
C LYS A 22 -23.71 2.77 -3.84
N SER A 23 -23.14 2.84 -5.03
CA SER A 23 -22.31 1.75 -5.55
C SER A 23 -21.33 1.39 -4.43
N PRO A 24 -21.22 0.11 -4.03
CA PRO A 24 -20.24 -0.29 -3.03
C PRO A 24 -18.91 0.33 -3.43
N LEU A 25 -18.22 0.98 -2.47
CA LEU A 25 -16.87 1.45 -2.74
C LEU A 25 -16.09 0.23 -3.26
N PRO A 26 -15.44 0.31 -4.42
CA PRO A 26 -14.73 -0.83 -5.00
C PRO A 26 -13.41 -0.99 -4.25
N PHE A 27 -13.47 -1.44 -3.00
CA PHE A 27 -12.29 -1.85 -2.26
C PHE A 27 -12.05 -3.32 -2.59
N ASP A 28 -10.89 -3.59 -3.19
CA ASP A 28 -10.36 -4.94 -3.33
C ASP A 28 -9.22 -5.11 -2.32
N SER A 29 -9.13 -6.29 -1.70
CA SER A 29 -8.11 -6.59 -0.69
C SER A 29 -7.07 -7.53 -1.28
N ILE A 30 -5.81 -7.09 -1.30
CA ILE A 30 -4.68 -7.89 -1.76
C ILE A 30 -3.87 -8.32 -0.53
N LEU A 31 -3.66 -9.64 -0.38
CA LEU A 31 -2.80 -10.20 0.65
C LEU A 31 -1.35 -10.22 0.16
N ILE A 32 -0.44 -9.55 0.88
CA ILE A 32 0.97 -9.41 0.48
C ILE A 32 1.92 -10.28 1.34
N ALA A 33 1.46 -10.77 2.49
CA ALA A 33 2.01 -11.89 3.28
C ALA A 33 1.18 -12.01 4.57
N ASP A 34 1.18 -13.18 5.19
CA ASP A 34 0.49 -13.37 6.47
C ASP A 34 1.37 -12.78 7.60
N SER A 35 0.96 -11.64 8.17
CA SER A 35 1.48 -11.04 9.43
C SER A 35 2.57 -9.97 9.34
N ILE A 36 2.78 -9.30 8.20
CA ILE A 36 3.75 -8.18 8.10
C ILE A 36 3.03 -6.82 8.06
N SER A 37 3.46 -5.88 8.93
CA SER A 37 2.99 -4.49 8.88
C SER A 37 3.69 -3.72 7.76
N ILE A 38 2.91 -3.11 6.87
CA ILE A 38 3.40 -2.16 5.87
C ILE A 38 3.42 -0.76 6.49
N GLN A 39 4.57 -0.11 6.44
CA GLN A 39 4.80 1.19 7.05
C GLN A 39 4.60 2.34 6.05
N GLN A 40 5.04 2.15 4.81
CA GLN A 40 4.88 3.18 3.78
C GLN A 40 4.79 2.57 2.38
N ILE A 41 4.06 3.25 1.51
CA ILE A 41 4.00 3.00 0.08
C ILE A 41 4.35 4.31 -0.65
N ALA A 42 5.17 4.25 -1.68
CA ALA A 42 5.49 5.38 -2.53
C ALA A 42 5.37 5.00 -4.01
N PHE A 43 4.63 5.81 -4.77
CA PHE A 43 4.48 5.67 -6.23
C PHE A 43 5.45 6.63 -6.93
N ALA A 44 6.26 6.09 -7.85
CA ALA A 44 7.07 6.89 -8.76
C ALA A 44 6.29 7.27 -10.03
N THR A 45 5.37 6.40 -10.44
CA THR A 45 4.44 6.62 -11.56
C THR A 45 3.09 5.98 -11.21
N ASN A 46 2.10 6.06 -12.09
CA ASN A 46 0.81 5.40 -11.89
C ASN A 46 0.90 3.85 -11.84
N SER A 47 1.99 3.27 -12.35
CA SER A 47 2.18 1.83 -12.43
C SER A 47 3.34 1.32 -11.57
N HIS A 48 4.33 2.17 -11.25
CA HIS A 48 5.52 1.78 -10.51
C HIS A 48 5.50 2.32 -9.09
N ALA A 49 5.56 1.42 -8.12
CA ALA A 49 5.61 1.78 -6.70
C ALA A 49 6.41 0.78 -5.88
N PHE A 50 6.83 1.24 -4.70
CA PHE A 50 7.48 0.44 -3.68
C PHE A 50 6.69 0.50 -2.38
N ALA A 51 6.66 -0.62 -1.66
CA ALA A 51 6.09 -0.72 -0.32
C ALA A 51 7.15 -1.26 0.63
N VAL A 52 7.21 -0.67 1.83
CA VAL A 52 8.18 -1.03 2.85
C VAL A 52 7.49 -1.36 4.16
N GLY A 53 8.09 -2.28 4.92
CA GLY A 53 7.56 -2.64 6.22
C GLY A 53 8.38 -3.69 6.94
N GLY A 54 7.72 -4.38 7.86
CA GLY A 54 8.33 -5.44 8.65
C GLY A 54 7.93 -5.44 10.13
N ILE A 55 8.66 -6.25 10.90
CA ILE A 55 8.59 -6.38 12.35
C ILE A 55 9.90 -5.81 12.91
N ALA A 56 9.78 -4.84 13.83
CA ALA A 56 10.93 -4.13 14.37
C ALA A 56 11.97 -5.10 14.93
N ARG A 57 13.23 -4.96 14.49
CA ARG A 57 14.39 -5.78 14.91
C ARG A 57 14.29 -7.28 14.60
N GLU A 58 13.33 -7.72 13.80
CA GLU A 58 13.14 -9.13 13.46
C GLU A 58 13.16 -9.34 11.94
N TYR A 59 12.40 -8.51 11.21
CA TYR A 59 12.18 -8.72 9.79
C TYR A 59 11.85 -7.41 9.09
N GLY A 60 12.41 -7.19 7.92
CA GLY A 60 12.07 -6.09 7.02
C GLY A 60 11.77 -6.58 5.62
N CYS A 61 10.92 -5.85 4.91
CA CYS A 61 10.54 -6.18 3.54
C CYS A 61 10.51 -4.92 2.67
N ILE A 62 10.94 -5.10 1.43
CA ILE A 62 10.78 -4.13 0.34
C ILE A 62 10.06 -4.85 -0.80
N TYR A 63 8.86 -4.38 -1.12
CA TYR A 63 8.05 -4.87 -2.24
C TYR A 63 8.04 -3.86 -3.38
N LYS A 64 7.82 -4.35 -4.60
CA LYS A 64 7.66 -3.55 -5.81
C LYS A 64 6.44 -3.99 -6.60
N THR A 65 5.76 -3.01 -7.20
CA THR A 65 4.72 -3.22 -8.21
C THR A 65 5.10 -2.49 -9.50
N THR A 66 4.67 -3.05 -10.63
CA THR A 66 4.77 -2.44 -11.97
C THR A 66 3.40 -2.38 -12.65
N ASN A 67 2.32 -2.69 -11.93
CA ASN A 67 0.95 -2.77 -12.42
C ASN A 67 -0.05 -2.01 -11.53
N GLY A 68 0.39 -0.89 -10.95
CA GLY A 68 -0.48 0.02 -10.20
C GLY A 68 -0.94 -0.52 -8.85
N GLY A 69 -0.21 -1.49 -8.29
CA GLY A 69 -0.53 -2.09 -7.00
C GLY A 69 -1.53 -3.24 -7.03
N THR A 70 -1.88 -3.73 -8.23
CA THR A 70 -2.71 -4.95 -8.36
C THR A 70 -1.94 -6.23 -8.04
N GLN A 71 -0.61 -6.21 -8.19
CA GLN A 71 0.29 -7.26 -7.70
C GLN A 71 1.58 -6.64 -7.14
N TRP A 72 2.16 -7.29 -6.13
CA TRP A 72 3.38 -6.87 -5.46
C TRP A 72 4.34 -8.05 -5.36
N ASN A 73 5.59 -7.83 -5.75
CA ASN A 73 6.66 -8.82 -5.66
C ASN A 73 7.68 -8.38 -4.60
N ILE A 74 8.21 -9.34 -3.83
CA ILE A 74 9.31 -9.09 -2.91
C ILE A 74 10.56 -8.77 -3.74
N VAL A 75 11.20 -7.64 -3.45
CA VAL A 75 12.51 -7.27 -4.00
C VAL A 75 13.62 -7.66 -3.04
N GLU A 76 13.41 -7.40 -1.75
CA GLU A 76 14.41 -7.64 -0.71
C GLU A 76 13.74 -7.96 0.63
N THR A 77 14.37 -8.84 1.39
CA THR A 77 14.02 -9.10 2.79
C THR A 77 15.25 -8.85 3.65
N THR A 78 15.09 -8.08 4.71
CA THR A 78 16.17 -7.68 5.60
C THR A 78 15.87 -8.15 7.03
N VAL A 79 16.84 -8.05 7.93
CA VAL A 79 16.66 -8.33 9.37
C VAL A 79 16.15 -7.12 10.17
N SER A 80 15.76 -6.06 9.45
CA SER A 80 15.69 -4.68 9.94
C SER A 80 14.47 -4.03 9.34
N ARG A 81 13.51 -3.56 10.14
CA ARG A 81 12.24 -3.06 9.59
C ARG A 81 12.49 -1.78 8.79
N MET A 82 12.01 -1.77 7.55
CA MET A 82 12.01 -0.56 6.73
C MET A 82 10.86 0.34 7.13
N ASN A 83 11.16 1.59 7.46
CA ASN A 83 10.20 2.54 8.00
C ASN A 83 9.74 3.55 6.95
N SER A 84 10.60 3.91 6.01
CA SER A 84 10.27 4.92 5.01
C SER A 84 10.94 4.67 3.66
N VAL A 85 10.29 5.16 2.62
CA VAL A 85 10.77 5.14 1.23
C VAL A 85 10.55 6.49 0.57
N PHE A 86 11.57 6.94 -0.16
CA PHE A 86 11.53 8.09 -1.05
C PHE A 86 11.99 7.68 -2.45
N LEU A 87 11.23 8.02 -3.48
CA LEU A 87 11.56 7.71 -4.87
C LEU A 87 11.86 9.00 -5.62
N HIS A 88 13.03 9.07 -6.25
CA HIS A 88 13.36 10.15 -7.17
C HIS A 88 12.74 9.89 -8.55
N ASN A 89 12.77 8.64 -8.99
CA ASN A 89 12.09 8.16 -10.19
C ASN A 89 11.84 6.64 -10.05
N GLN A 90 11.37 6.00 -11.13
CA GLN A 90 11.02 4.57 -11.12
C GLN A 90 12.18 3.62 -10.79
N SER A 91 13.44 4.04 -10.97
CA SER A 91 14.63 3.21 -10.81
C SER A 91 15.66 3.78 -9.83
N ASN A 92 15.36 4.90 -9.17
CA ASN A 92 16.26 5.56 -8.22
C ASN A 92 15.49 6.11 -7.01
N GLY A 93 16.05 5.94 -5.82
CA GLY A 93 15.38 6.25 -4.56
C GLY A 93 16.21 5.86 -3.34
N VAL A 94 15.64 6.10 -2.16
CA VAL A 94 16.27 5.80 -0.86
C VAL A 94 15.22 5.19 0.05
N PHE A 95 15.63 4.18 0.81
CA PHE A 95 14.83 3.54 1.85
C PHE A 95 15.60 3.67 3.16
N CYS A 96 14.89 3.86 4.26
CA CYS A 96 15.51 3.86 5.58
C CYS A 96 14.67 3.07 6.58
N GLY A 97 15.37 2.49 7.55
CA GLY A 97 14.80 1.61 8.55
C GLY A 97 15.57 1.62 9.86
N ASP A 98 15.03 0.89 10.82
CA ASP A 98 15.74 0.57 12.06
C ASP A 98 16.70 -0.61 11.83
N GLU A 99 17.74 -0.74 12.63
CA GLU A 99 18.61 -1.93 12.63
C GLU A 99 18.24 -2.89 13.78
N GLN A 100 18.73 -4.13 13.72
CA GLN A 100 18.64 -5.07 14.86
C GLN A 100 19.23 -4.45 16.13
N GLU A 101 20.36 -3.76 16.02
CA GLU A 101 20.97 -3.08 17.14
C GLU A 101 20.21 -1.81 17.51
N LYS A 102 20.05 -1.59 18.81
CA LYS A 102 19.36 -0.41 19.33
C LYS A 102 20.11 0.86 18.89
N ASP A 103 19.34 1.87 18.47
CA ASP A 103 19.81 3.20 18.08
C ASP A 103 20.66 3.29 16.79
N LYS A 104 20.68 2.22 15.98
CA LYS A 104 21.25 2.26 14.63
C LYS A 104 20.16 2.32 13.55
N LEU A 105 20.52 2.92 12.42
CA LEU A 105 19.66 3.09 11.25
C LEU A 105 20.31 2.39 10.05
N CYS A 106 19.47 1.77 9.23
CA CYS A 106 19.88 1.25 7.95
C CYS A 106 19.35 2.14 6.82
N ILE A 107 20.17 2.31 5.79
CA ILE A 107 19.80 3.07 4.59
C ILE A 107 20.13 2.20 3.37
N TYR A 108 19.17 2.07 2.48
CA TYR A 108 19.32 1.42 1.18
C TYR A 108 19.14 2.47 0.09
N ARG A 109 19.95 2.39 -0.95
CA ARG A 109 19.80 3.18 -2.17
C ARG A 109 19.29 2.29 -3.28
N LEU A 110 18.23 2.73 -3.97
CA LEU A 110 17.89 2.20 -5.29
C LEU A 110 18.72 2.95 -6.32
N GLU A 111 19.50 2.23 -7.11
CA GLU A 111 20.28 2.78 -8.21
C GLU A 111 20.10 1.90 -9.43
N ASN A 112 19.53 2.48 -10.49
CA ASN A 112 19.23 1.76 -11.73
C ASN A 112 18.51 0.42 -11.49
N ASP A 113 17.49 0.45 -10.63
CA ASP A 113 16.67 -0.71 -10.23
C ASP A 113 17.37 -1.76 -9.36
N SER A 114 18.62 -1.52 -8.97
CA SER A 114 19.36 -2.37 -8.03
C SER A 114 19.36 -1.77 -6.63
N LEU A 115 19.07 -2.58 -5.62
CA LEU A 115 19.16 -2.18 -4.21
C LEU A 115 20.61 -2.33 -3.72
N ILE A 116 21.12 -1.25 -3.13
CA ILE A 116 22.47 -1.18 -2.56
C ILE A 116 22.32 -0.83 -1.09
N ASN A 117 22.78 -1.72 -0.21
CA ASN A 117 22.85 -1.45 1.23
C ASN A 117 24.00 -0.47 1.51
N MET A 118 23.70 0.65 2.18
CA MET A 118 24.68 1.70 2.47
C MET A 118 25.21 1.69 3.92
N ILE A 119 25.03 0.60 4.69
CA ILE A 119 25.51 0.55 6.09
C ILE A 119 27.04 0.44 6.15
N HIS A 120 27.67 1.46 6.74
CA HIS A 120 28.66 1.42 7.84
C HIS A 120 29.34 2.81 7.92
N THR A 121 28.61 3.85 8.35
CA THR A 121 29.29 5.02 8.90
C THR A 121 29.14 4.94 10.41
N ASN A 122 30.25 4.57 11.07
CA ASN A 122 30.40 4.85 12.49
C ASN A 122 30.24 6.36 12.63
N ILE A 123 29.08 6.84 13.07
CA ILE A 123 28.82 8.28 13.24
C ILE A 123 29.52 8.82 14.52
N TRP A 124 30.48 8.07 15.06
CA TRP A 124 31.25 8.40 16.25
C TRP A 124 32.69 7.87 16.13
N THR A 125 33.47 8.38 15.18
CA THR A 125 34.94 8.41 15.28
C THR A 125 35.44 9.79 14.91
#